data_AF-A0AA96G5H9-F1
#
_entry.id   AF-A0AA96G5H9-F1
#
_cell.length_a   1.000
_cell.length_b   1.000
_cell.length_c   1.000
_cell.angle_alpha   90.00
_cell.angle_beta   90.00
_cell.angle_gamma   90.00
#
_symmetry.space_group_name_H-M   'P 1'
#
loop_
_entity.id
_entity.type
_entity.pdbx_description
1 polymer ?
#
loop_
_entity_poly.entity_id
_entity_poly.type
_entity_poly.pdbx_seq_one_letter_code
_entity_poly.pdbx_strand_id
1 'polypeptide(L)'
;MGENTAGGTATAAPLLVVDAANVVGSVPDGWWRDRRGATERLRDALAGISGDGLTGPHPGAPEWSRTGPLDVVLVVEGAARGVAPVPGVRVVAASGSGDDRIVELVRAALAADPHRDCLVVTADRELRGRVTALGAEVTGPRAVRPA
;
A
#
# COMPACT_ATOMS: atom_id res chain seq x y z
N MET A 1 35.90 -30.17 5.02
CA MET A 1 36.30 -28.84 4.52
C MET A 1 35.19 -28.41 3.56
N GLY A 2 34.00 -28.15 4.08
CA GLY A 2 33.55 -26.82 4.51
C GLY A 2 32.63 -26.30 3.39
N GLU A 3 31.31 -26.41 3.53
CA GLU A 3 30.39 -25.37 4.08
C GLU A 3 30.39 -24.12 3.17
N ASN A 4 29.30 -23.54 2.68
CA ASN A 4 27.91 -23.44 3.12
C ASN A 4 27.07 -23.04 1.90
N THR A 5 26.05 -23.82 1.53
CA THR A 5 24.94 -23.26 0.73
C THR A 5 24.00 -22.58 1.72
N ALA A 6 24.35 -21.35 2.09
CA ALA A 6 23.42 -20.46 2.78
C ALA A 6 22.28 -20.16 1.81
N GLY A 7 21.22 -20.95 1.86
CA GLY A 7 19.92 -20.55 1.38
C GLY A 7 19.45 -19.38 2.24
N GLY A 8 19.91 -18.18 1.91
CA GLY A 8 19.28 -16.96 2.41
C GLY A 8 17.86 -16.96 1.87
N THR A 9 16.88 -17.18 2.72
CA THR A 9 15.49 -16.87 2.41
C THR A 9 15.47 -15.39 2.05
N ALA A 10 15.30 -15.09 0.76
CA ALA A 10 15.16 -13.71 0.32
C ALA A 10 13.97 -13.11 1.10
N THR A 11 14.24 -12.15 1.98
CA THR A 11 13.21 -11.42 2.71
C THR A 11 12.24 -10.84 1.69
N ALA A 12 10.94 -10.98 1.93
CA ALA A 12 9.94 -10.40 1.05
C ALA A 12 10.15 -8.89 0.96
N ALA A 13 10.02 -8.31 -0.24
CA ALA A 13 10.11 -6.87 -0.42
C ALA A 13 9.18 -6.13 0.56
N PRO A 14 9.56 -4.95 1.09
CA PRO A 14 8.69 -4.19 1.97
C PRO A 14 7.30 -3.96 1.38
N LEU A 15 6.27 -4.05 2.22
CA LEU A 15 4.87 -3.97 1.81
C LEU A 15 4.35 -2.54 1.92
N LEU A 16 3.76 -2.03 0.83
CA LEU A 16 3.02 -0.78 0.81
C LEU A 16 1.54 -1.06 0.53
N VAL A 17 0.67 -0.86 1.53
CA VAL A 17 -0.79 -1.02 1.38
C VAL A 17 -1.43 0.36 1.25
N VAL A 18 -2.17 0.59 0.19
CA VAL A 18 -2.79 1.88 -0.13
C VAL A 18 -4.30 1.76 -0.05
N ASP A 19 -4.90 2.59 0.78
CA ASP A 19 -6.35 2.79 0.85
C ASP A 19 -6.82 3.67 -0.32
N ALA A 20 -7.38 3.05 -1.37
CA ALA A 20 -7.80 3.78 -2.55
C ALA A 20 -8.88 4.83 -2.23
N ALA A 21 -9.87 4.48 -1.41
CA ALA A 21 -11.01 5.34 -1.13
C ALA A 21 -10.57 6.59 -0.34
N ASN A 22 -9.69 6.41 0.66
CA ASN A 22 -9.14 7.50 1.43
C ASN A 22 -8.21 8.38 0.60
N VAL A 23 -7.34 7.78 -0.22
CA VAL A 23 -6.41 8.56 -1.06
C VAL A 23 -7.16 9.37 -2.11
N VAL A 24 -8.02 8.73 -2.91
CA VAL A 24 -8.85 9.40 -3.93
C VAL A 24 -9.75 10.45 -3.28
N GLY A 25 -10.39 10.12 -2.17
CA GLY A 25 -11.25 11.03 -1.40
C GLY A 25 -10.53 12.28 -0.89
N SER A 26 -9.20 12.23 -0.76
CA SER A 26 -8.37 13.33 -0.27
C SER A 26 -7.94 14.33 -1.36
N VAL A 27 -8.23 14.05 -2.64
CA VAL A 27 -7.87 14.88 -3.79
C VAL A 27 -9.10 15.70 -4.24
N PRO A 28 -9.01 17.02 -4.40
CA PRO A 28 -10.12 17.85 -4.87
C PRO A 28 -10.23 17.88 -6.41
N ASP A 29 -10.22 16.72 -7.07
CA ASP A 29 -10.12 16.60 -8.54
C ASP A 29 -11.45 16.26 -9.26
N GLY A 30 -12.58 16.22 -8.56
CA GLY A 30 -13.83 15.78 -9.18
C GLY A 30 -14.12 14.28 -9.09
N TRP A 31 -13.34 13.50 -8.34
CA TRP A 31 -13.43 12.03 -8.28
C TRP A 31 -14.84 11.46 -8.09
N TRP A 32 -15.76 12.19 -7.46
CA TRP A 32 -17.14 11.71 -7.23
C TRP A 32 -17.91 11.47 -8.53
N ARG A 33 -17.50 12.11 -9.64
CA ARG A 33 -18.09 11.91 -10.98
C ARG A 33 -17.59 10.63 -11.64
N ASP A 34 -16.35 10.23 -11.36
CA ASP A 34 -15.71 9.05 -11.94
C ASP A 34 -14.72 8.45 -10.93
N ARG A 35 -15.26 7.71 -9.96
CA ARG A 35 -14.47 7.10 -8.89
C ARG A 35 -13.53 6.03 -9.44
N ARG A 36 -13.97 5.29 -10.47
CA ARG A 36 -13.16 4.24 -11.08
C ARG A 36 -11.95 4.84 -11.79
N GLY A 37 -12.15 5.83 -12.66
CA GLY A 37 -11.03 6.48 -13.37
C GLY A 37 -10.07 7.19 -12.41
N ALA A 38 -10.56 7.81 -11.33
CA ALA A 38 -9.69 8.37 -10.30
C ALA A 38 -8.81 7.30 -9.62
N THR A 39 -9.37 6.11 -9.37
CA THR A 39 -8.63 4.99 -8.80
C THR A 39 -7.63 4.38 -9.79
N GLU A 40 -7.97 4.33 -11.09
CA GLU A 40 -7.07 3.89 -12.16
C GLU A 40 -5.85 4.82 -12.27
N ARG A 41 -6.06 6.14 -12.19
CA ARG A 41 -4.95 7.12 -12.16
C ARG A 41 -4.06 6.94 -10.94
N LEU A 42 -4.64 6.70 -9.77
CA LEU A 42 -3.87 6.38 -8.56
C LEU A 42 -3.04 5.10 -8.75
N ARG A 43 -3.64 4.02 -9.25
CA ARG A 43 -2.95 2.76 -9.55
C ARG A 43 -1.75 2.98 -10.48
N ASP A 44 -1.93 3.77 -11.53
CA ASP A 44 -0.88 4.01 -12.51
C ASP A 44 0.28 4.81 -11.91
N ALA A 45 0.02 5.78 -11.03
CA ALA A 45 1.05 6.48 -10.27
C ALA A 45 1.81 5.54 -9.31
N LEU A 46 1.11 4.59 -8.68
CA LEU A 46 1.71 3.60 -7.78
C LEU A 46 2.67 2.63 -8.50
N ALA A 47 2.52 2.42 -9.81
CA ALA A 47 3.41 1.55 -10.57
C ALA A 47 4.85 2.08 -10.58
N GLY A 48 5.05 3.41 -10.64
CA GLY A 48 6.37 4.02 -10.49
C GLY A 48 6.93 3.82 -9.08
N ILE A 49 6.09 4.01 -8.05
CA ILE A 49 6.47 3.82 -6.64
C ILE A 49 6.89 2.38 -6.34
N SER A 50 6.31 1.38 -7.01
CA SER A 50 6.72 -0.03 -6.83
C SER A 50 8.19 -0.26 -7.21
N GLY A 51 8.70 0.44 -8.24
CA GLY A 51 10.10 0.35 -8.64
C GLY A 51 11.03 1.26 -7.85
N ASP A 52 10.62 2.51 -7.64
CA ASP A 52 11.50 3.57 -7.14
C ASP A 52 11.42 3.76 -5.62
N GLY A 53 10.29 3.37 -5.00
CA GLY A 53 9.94 3.76 -3.64
C GLY A 53 9.22 5.11 -3.56
N LEU A 54 8.92 5.56 -2.34
CA LEU A 54 8.32 6.86 -2.05
C LEU A 54 9.39 7.96 -2.12
N THR A 55 9.73 8.39 -3.34
CA THR A 55 10.81 9.35 -3.59
C THR A 55 10.47 10.74 -3.03
N GLY A 56 11.28 11.20 -2.07
CA GLY A 56 11.16 12.53 -1.46
C GLY A 56 10.73 12.54 0.01
N PRO A 57 10.69 13.72 0.64
CA PRO A 57 10.33 13.83 2.05
C PRO A 57 8.81 13.73 2.23
N HIS A 58 8.33 12.54 2.61
CA HIS A 58 6.94 12.34 3.02
C HIS A 58 6.85 12.24 4.55
N PRO A 59 6.17 13.18 5.23
CA PRO A 59 6.02 13.13 6.68
C PRO A 59 5.39 11.81 7.13
N GLY A 60 6.05 11.14 8.09
CA GLY A 60 5.61 9.84 8.62
C GLY A 60 5.85 8.65 7.70
N ALA A 61 6.46 8.83 6.51
CA ALA A 61 6.98 7.70 5.75
C ALA A 61 8.39 7.33 6.26
N PRO A 62 8.64 6.06 6.60
CA PRO A 62 9.93 5.60 7.07
C PRO A 62 11.01 5.64 5.99
N GLU A 63 12.28 5.69 6.40
CA GLU A 63 13.42 5.82 5.48
C GLU A 63 13.52 4.65 4.50
N TRP A 64 13.25 3.42 4.96
CA TRP A 64 13.27 2.22 4.11
C TRP A 64 12.29 2.31 2.94
N SER A 65 11.19 3.06 3.09
CA SER A 65 10.17 3.17 2.04
C SER A 65 10.58 4.06 0.86
N ARG A 66 11.71 4.77 0.97
CA ARG A 66 12.20 5.72 -0.05
C ARG A 66 12.96 5.08 -1.19
N THR A 67 13.29 3.80 -1.07
CA THR A 67 14.04 3.04 -2.05
C THR A 67 13.28 1.77 -2.37
N GLY A 68 12.99 1.54 -3.65
CA GLY A 68 12.35 0.30 -4.09
C GLY A 68 13.31 -0.89 -4.23
N PRO A 69 12.79 -2.08 -4.58
CA PRO A 69 11.39 -2.31 -4.93
C PRO A 69 10.46 -2.44 -3.72
N LEU A 70 9.21 -1.97 -3.87
CA LEU A 70 8.12 -2.16 -2.91
C LEU A 70 7.08 -3.12 -3.50
N ASP A 71 6.56 -4.04 -2.66
CA ASP A 71 5.34 -4.79 -2.98
C ASP A 71 4.14 -3.90 -2.71
N VAL A 72 3.54 -3.35 -3.78
CA VAL A 72 2.45 -2.38 -3.66
C VAL A 72 1.10 -3.07 -3.81
N VAL A 73 0.21 -2.83 -2.85
CA VAL A 73 -1.17 -3.29 -2.83
C VAL A 73 -2.12 -2.10 -2.78
N LEU A 74 -2.94 -1.95 -3.81
CA LEU A 74 -4.05 -1.01 -3.83
C LEU A 74 -5.33 -1.72 -3.39
N VAL A 75 -5.91 -1.31 -2.27
CA VAL A 75 -7.19 -1.84 -1.78
C VAL A 75 -8.33 -0.98 -2.31
N VAL A 76 -9.25 -1.60 -3.03
CA VAL A 76 -10.39 -0.94 -3.68
C VAL A 76 -11.73 -1.44 -3.13
N GLU A 77 -12.72 -0.56 -3.08
CA GLU A 77 -14.07 -0.87 -2.62
C GLU A 77 -15.16 -0.21 -3.47
N GLY A 78 -16.40 -0.63 -3.27
CA GLY A 78 -17.58 -0.08 -3.96
C GLY A 78 -17.41 0.01 -5.48
N ALA A 79 -17.66 1.21 -6.03
CA ALA A 79 -17.60 1.48 -7.47
C ALA A 79 -16.20 1.29 -8.10
N ALA A 80 -15.14 1.16 -7.31
CA ALA A 80 -13.78 0.94 -7.79
C ALA A 80 -13.36 -0.55 -7.82
N ARG A 81 -14.20 -1.51 -7.41
CA ARG A 81 -13.85 -2.94 -7.40
C ARG A 81 -13.45 -3.53 -8.77
N GLY A 82 -13.82 -2.87 -9.87
CA GLY A 82 -13.48 -3.28 -11.24
C GLY A 82 -12.14 -2.79 -11.77
N VAL A 83 -11.34 -2.10 -10.96
CA VAL A 83 -9.99 -1.63 -11.35
C VAL A 83 -9.08 -2.84 -11.51
N ALA A 84 -8.52 -3.02 -12.71
CA ALA A 84 -7.61 -4.11 -13.02
C ALA A 84 -6.21 -3.85 -12.43
N PRO A 85 -5.44 -4.88 -12.06
CA PRO A 85 -4.03 -4.72 -11.68
C PRO A 85 -3.15 -4.34 -12.88
N VAL A 86 -1.95 -3.84 -12.58
CA VAL A 86 -0.89 -3.55 -13.55
C VAL A 86 0.45 -4.10 -13.02
N PRO A 87 1.48 -4.29 -13.86
CA PRO A 87 2.81 -4.67 -13.36
C PRO A 87 3.27 -3.72 -12.24
N GLY A 88 3.76 -4.29 -11.14
CA GLY A 88 4.17 -3.55 -9.94
C GLY A 88 3.05 -3.21 -8.94
N VAL A 89 1.76 -3.31 -9.33
CA VAL A 89 0.64 -2.97 -8.42
C VAL A 89 -0.40 -4.06 -8.39
N ARG A 90 -0.51 -4.74 -7.24
CA ARG A 90 -1.60 -5.69 -6.98
C ARG A 90 -2.83 -4.90 -6.56
N VAL A 91 -3.98 -5.21 -7.18
CA VAL A 91 -5.27 -4.62 -6.79
C VAL A 91 -6.08 -5.67 -6.04
N VAL A 92 -6.57 -5.30 -4.86
CA VAL A 92 -7.37 -6.17 -4.01
C VAL A 92 -8.71 -5.52 -3.75
N ALA A 93 -9.80 -6.14 -4.22
CA ALA A 93 -11.14 -5.70 -3.92
C ALA A 93 -11.58 -6.15 -2.52
N ALA A 94 -12.08 -5.22 -1.71
CA ALA A 94 -12.75 -5.52 -0.45
C ALA A 94 -14.23 -5.86 -0.72
N SER A 95 -14.72 -7.02 -0.28
CA SER A 95 -16.13 -7.45 -0.43
C SER A 95 -17.09 -6.61 0.42
N GLY A 96 -16.59 -6.04 1.51
CA GLY A 96 -17.26 -5.09 2.40
C GLY A 96 -16.44 -3.81 2.53
N SER A 97 -15.97 -3.53 3.74
CA SER A 97 -15.13 -2.37 4.09
C SER A 97 -13.68 -2.53 3.60
N GLY A 98 -13.14 -1.48 2.98
CA GLY A 98 -11.71 -1.37 2.66
C GLY A 98 -10.81 -1.51 3.89
N ASP A 99 -11.21 -0.91 5.01
CA ASP A 99 -10.43 -0.92 6.26
C ASP A 99 -10.20 -2.32 6.80
N ASP A 100 -11.26 -3.13 6.84
CA ASP A 100 -11.18 -4.51 7.30
C ASP A 100 -10.26 -5.32 6.39
N ARG A 101 -10.35 -5.09 5.08
CA ARG A 101 -9.49 -5.76 4.11
C ARG A 101 -8.02 -5.36 4.26
N ILE A 102 -7.73 -4.10 4.55
CA ILE A 102 -6.37 -3.62 4.83
C ILE A 102 -5.83 -4.30 6.10
N VAL A 103 -6.60 -4.34 7.18
CA VAL A 103 -6.21 -4.99 8.44
C VAL A 103 -5.92 -6.48 8.23
N GLU A 104 -6.74 -7.18 7.44
CA GLU A 104 -6.49 -8.57 7.07
C GLU A 104 -5.19 -8.76 6.29
N LEU A 105 -4.92 -7.89 5.30
CA LEU A 105 -3.70 -7.95 4.49
C LEU A 105 -2.45 -7.73 5.33
N VAL A 106 -2.47 -6.71 6.22
CA VAL A 106 -1.37 -6.42 7.14
C VAL A 106 -1.14 -7.60 8.08
N ARG A 107 -2.20 -8.12 8.70
CA ARG A 107 -2.12 -9.28 9.60
C ARG A 107 -1.52 -10.49 8.89
N ALA A 108 -1.99 -10.80 7.68
CA ALA A 108 -1.52 -11.95 6.93
C ALA A 108 -0.04 -11.79 6.53
N ALA A 109 0.38 -10.60 6.11
CA ALA A 109 1.76 -10.33 5.75
C ALA A 109 2.71 -10.49 6.94
N LEU A 110 2.38 -9.89 8.09
CA LEU A 110 3.22 -9.94 9.29
C LEU A 110 3.17 -11.31 9.99
N ALA A 111 2.09 -12.09 9.81
CA ALA A 111 2.04 -13.47 10.26
C ALA A 111 2.95 -14.39 9.40
N ALA A 112 3.08 -14.10 8.10
CA ALA A 112 3.94 -14.84 7.19
C ALA A 112 5.43 -14.47 7.36
N ASP A 113 5.72 -13.20 7.61
CA ASP A 113 7.06 -12.69 7.88
C ASP A 113 7.00 -11.55 8.93
N PRO A 114 7.26 -11.86 10.22
CA PRO A 114 7.21 -10.87 11.30
C PRO A 114 8.25 -9.75 11.19
N HIS A 115 9.28 -9.91 10.35
CA HIS A 115 10.33 -8.91 10.13
C HIS A 115 10.10 -8.06 8.88
N ARG A 116 9.00 -8.30 8.16
CA ARG A 116 8.67 -7.55 6.96
C ARG A 116 8.23 -6.13 7.30
N ASP A 117 8.94 -5.16 6.76
CA ASP A 117 8.52 -3.76 6.78
C ASP A 117 7.17 -3.59 6.09
N CYS A 118 6.23 -2.92 6.77
CA CYS A 118 4.86 -2.73 6.28
C CYS A 118 4.39 -1.30 6.53
N LEU A 119 4.03 -0.59 5.46
CA LEU A 119 3.52 0.77 5.50
C LEU A 119 2.10 0.83 4.93
N VAL A 120 1.19 1.44 5.67
CA VAL A 120 -0.19 1.71 5.23
C VAL A 120 -0.34 3.19 4.91
N VAL A 121 -0.92 3.49 3.75
CA VAL A 121 -1.24 4.86 3.34
C VAL A 121 -2.71 5.15 3.59
N THR A 122 -2.99 5.89 4.66
CA THR A 122 -4.35 6.33 5.02
C THR A 122 -4.33 7.56 5.95
N ALA A 123 -5.37 8.39 5.85
CA ALA A 123 -5.68 9.44 6.82
C ALA A 123 -6.69 9.00 7.88
N ASP A 124 -7.28 7.81 7.77
CA ASP A 124 -8.24 7.30 8.74
C ASP A 124 -7.57 6.98 10.08
N ARG A 125 -8.13 7.51 11.17
CA ARG A 125 -7.56 7.40 12.52
C ARG A 125 -7.85 6.05 13.17
N GLU A 126 -9.03 5.48 12.90
CA GLU A 126 -9.41 4.19 13.43
C GLU A 126 -8.57 3.11 12.75
N LEU A 127 -8.51 3.12 11.42
CA LEU A 127 -7.70 2.19 10.65
C LEU A 127 -6.22 2.30 11.06
N ARG A 128 -5.70 3.53 11.22
CA ARG A 128 -4.33 3.75 11.72
C ARG A 128 -4.10 2.99 13.03
N GLY A 129 -4.95 3.17 14.03
CA GLY A 129 -4.80 2.49 15.33
C GLY A 129 -4.80 0.97 15.19
N ARG A 130 -5.69 0.43 14.33
CA ARG A 130 -5.82 -1.00 14.08
C ARG A 130 -4.57 -1.60 13.42
N VAL A 131 -3.99 -0.94 12.41
CA VAL A 131 -2.81 -1.48 11.70
C VAL A 131 -1.51 -1.26 12.48
N THR A 132 -1.38 -0.16 13.22
CA THR A 132 -0.20 0.05 14.09
C THR A 132 -0.17 -0.96 15.24
N ALA A 133 -1.34 -1.37 15.76
CA ALA A 133 -1.43 -2.43 16.76
C ALA A 133 -0.95 -3.80 16.22
N LEU A 134 -0.89 -3.98 14.90
CA LEU A 134 -0.34 -5.17 14.26
C LEU A 134 1.16 -5.05 13.97
N GLY A 135 1.77 -3.87 14.09
CA GLY A 135 3.18 -3.62 13.78
C GLY A 135 3.42 -2.89 12.46
N ALA A 136 2.38 -2.46 11.74
CA ALA A 136 2.57 -1.64 10.53
C ALA A 136 2.79 -0.16 10.86
N GLU A 137 3.60 0.51 10.04
CA GLU A 137 3.74 1.96 10.04
C GLU A 137 2.65 2.62 9.18
N VAL A 138 2.41 3.92 9.37
CA VAL A 138 1.34 4.65 8.66
C VAL A 138 1.80 6.01 8.18
N THR A 139 1.53 6.31 6.90
CA THR A 139 1.70 7.64 6.33
C THR A 139 0.39 8.15 5.71
N GLY A 140 0.34 9.46 5.44
CA GLY A 140 -0.85 10.12 4.90
C GLY A 140 -0.96 10.03 3.38
N PRO A 141 -2.16 10.26 2.80
CA PRO A 141 -2.41 10.16 1.37
C PRO A 141 -1.47 10.95 0.47
N ARG A 142 -0.96 12.09 0.94
CA ARG A 142 -0.02 12.94 0.19
C ARG A 142 1.26 12.22 -0.22
N ALA A 143 1.59 11.09 0.41
CA ALA A 143 2.73 10.26 0.01
C ALA A 143 2.58 9.65 -1.39
N VAL A 144 1.35 9.44 -1.88
CA VAL A 144 1.09 8.67 -3.10
C VAL A 144 0.09 9.34 -4.05
N ARG A 145 -0.23 10.61 -3.82
CA ARG A 145 -1.15 11.32 -4.72
C ARG A 145 -0.52 11.44 -6.11
N PRO A 146 -1.27 11.14 -7.18
CA PRO A 146 -0.85 11.55 -8.52
C PRO A 146 -0.71 13.08 -8.56
N ALA A 147 0.32 13.55 -9.27
CA ALA A 147 0.57 14.97 -9.50
C ALA A 147 -0.56 15.63 -10.32
#